data_AF-A0A1B1ZM89-F1
#
_entry.id   AF-A0A1B1ZM89-F1
#
_cell.length_a   1.000
_cell.length_b   1.000
_cell.length_c   1.000
_cell.angle_alpha   90.00
_cell.angle_beta   90.00
_cell.angle_gamma   90.00
#
_symmetry.space_group_name_H-M   'P 1'
#
loop_
_entity.id
_entity.type
_entity.pdbx_description
1 polymer ?
#
loop_
_entity_poly.entity_id
_entity_poly.type
_entity_poly.pdbx_seq_one_letter_code
_entity_poly.pdbx_strand_id
1 'polypeptide(L)'
;MDAERSSPEHPDPWATGRRRPGRPDRRTRTPEAPGRELQRRPPPRDEAPHTVEGSVAEPAAPPPGRAPGSGDPWRYWRSLRPRSVRGASALGLVGAAVFLFPFLDEPGRWWVPAGLGFGTLLLLTLFRLDRLLKGWTPHVAGVVLVAALVHGTRQNPWVWGLALAAGVVVAGLLLLPRWKVLAVGMVLVVLAGTGYAFRSAEIRDDRAAADAQQTAQFRTEYGVPRPQLALLGLDSAVVENNPARACWFARPPAVDQLKAATGAPGCDEAIAILHARVPAGADVTAPDRKPDPDVEPGASVTVDGCATTWAQAAGPDLGRVVLTRTPAATPAFQISGFGPC
;
A
#
# COMPACT_ATOMS: atom_id res chain seq x y z
N MET A 1 35.50 -41.24 -9.21
CA MET A 1 35.83 -40.36 -10.35
C MET A 1 35.36 -38.97 -9.97
N ASP A 2 36.33 -38.11 -9.75
CA ASP A 2 36.26 -36.77 -9.18
C ASP A 2 35.71 -35.68 -10.13
N ALA A 3 35.60 -34.49 -9.55
CA ALA A 3 35.40 -33.13 -10.11
C ALA A 3 33.96 -32.60 -10.03
N GLU A 4 33.61 -31.84 -8.99
CA GLU A 4 33.87 -30.39 -8.80
C GLU A 4 33.12 -29.48 -9.79
N ARG A 5 32.15 -28.69 -9.28
CA ARG A 5 32.22 -27.23 -9.43
C ARG A 5 31.27 -26.47 -8.51
N SER A 6 31.87 -25.51 -7.85
CA SER A 6 31.40 -24.71 -6.73
C SER A 6 30.67 -23.44 -7.15
N SER A 7 29.85 -22.95 -6.21
CA SER A 7 29.29 -21.59 -6.10
C SER A 7 30.34 -20.48 -6.19
N PRO A 8 29.98 -19.27 -6.65
CA PRO A 8 30.68 -18.06 -6.29
C PRO A 8 29.95 -17.27 -5.19
N GLU A 9 30.66 -17.10 -4.09
CA GLU A 9 30.39 -16.17 -3.00
C GLU A 9 30.57 -14.70 -3.42
N HIS A 10 29.88 -13.87 -2.65
CA HIS A 10 30.03 -12.44 -2.42
C HIS A 10 31.49 -11.95 -2.33
N PRO A 11 31.78 -10.75 -2.87
CA PRO A 11 32.82 -9.92 -2.28
C PRO A 11 32.34 -8.51 -1.97
N ASP A 12 32.48 -8.18 -0.70
CA ASP A 12 32.78 -6.87 -0.15
C ASP A 12 33.69 -7.22 1.08
N PRO A 13 34.51 -6.34 1.69
CA PRO A 13 34.69 -4.91 1.43
C PRO A 13 36.12 -4.38 1.88
N TRP A 14 36.40 -3.07 1.76
CA TRP A 14 37.51 -2.30 2.41
C TRP A 14 38.93 -2.91 2.57
N ALA A 15 39.80 -2.66 1.60
CA ALA A 15 41.25 -2.49 1.75
C ALA A 15 41.70 -1.54 0.62
N THR A 16 42.32 -0.38 0.84
CA THR A 16 43.64 -0.18 1.44
C THR A 16 43.83 1.29 1.82
N GLY A 17 44.39 1.54 3.01
CA GLY A 17 44.99 2.82 3.35
C GLY A 17 46.48 2.86 2.96
N ARG A 18 46.94 4.00 2.43
CA ARG A 18 48.32 4.50 2.62
C ARG A 18 48.33 6.03 2.71
N ARG A 19 48.94 6.53 3.79
CA ARG A 19 49.43 7.92 4.01
C ARG A 19 50.63 8.17 3.06
N ARG A 20 51.16 9.38 2.76
CA ARG A 20 51.42 10.62 3.51
C ARG A 20 52.12 11.64 2.52
N PRO A 21 52.82 12.71 2.98
CA PRO A 21 52.46 14.13 3.13
C PRO A 21 53.05 15.10 2.07
N GLY A 22 52.66 16.38 2.10
CA GLY A 22 53.44 17.43 1.42
C GLY A 22 52.77 18.81 1.37
N ARG A 23 53.29 19.75 2.17
CA ARG A 23 53.10 21.22 2.13
C ARG A 23 54.53 21.81 2.16
N PRO A 24 54.94 22.89 1.43
CA PRO A 24 54.48 24.26 1.69
C PRO A 24 54.43 25.32 0.56
N ASP A 25 53.58 26.33 0.85
CA ASP A 25 53.59 27.78 0.59
C ASP A 25 54.18 28.40 -0.70
N ARG A 26 53.39 29.29 -1.34
CA ARG A 26 53.89 30.61 -1.80
C ARG A 26 52.79 31.67 -1.91
N ARG A 27 53.07 32.83 -1.30
CA ARG A 27 52.41 34.15 -1.42
C ARG A 27 52.34 34.58 -2.91
N THR A 28 51.50 35.52 -3.37
CA THR A 28 51.62 36.99 -3.14
C THR A 28 50.43 37.80 -3.74
N ARG A 29 49.98 38.81 -2.97
CA ARG A 29 49.53 40.19 -3.32
C ARG A 29 48.42 40.50 -4.37
N THR A 30 47.36 41.12 -3.81
CA THR A 30 46.45 42.24 -4.22
C THR A 30 47.14 43.40 -5.01
N PRO A 31 46.46 44.44 -5.57
CA PRO A 31 45.06 44.97 -5.44
C PRO A 31 44.38 45.29 -6.82
N GLU A 32 43.12 45.78 -7.00
CA GLU A 32 42.57 47.10 -6.64
C GLU A 32 41.08 47.27 -7.08
N ALA A 33 40.39 48.11 -6.29
CA ALA A 33 39.09 48.83 -6.31
C ALA A 33 38.39 49.18 -7.68
N PRO A 34 37.12 49.70 -7.75
CA PRO A 34 36.50 50.64 -6.78
C PRO A 34 34.95 50.68 -6.60
N GLY A 35 34.55 51.42 -5.54
CA GLY A 35 33.41 52.37 -5.61
C GLY A 35 32.09 51.96 -4.94
N ARG A 36 31.84 52.44 -3.70
CA ARG A 36 30.58 53.09 -3.30
C ARG A 36 30.61 53.59 -1.85
N GLU A 37 31.07 54.83 -1.73
CA GLU A 37 30.34 55.96 -1.13
C GLU A 37 29.27 55.66 -0.05
N LEU A 38 29.67 55.89 1.20
CA LEU A 38 28.80 56.05 2.36
C LEU A 38 28.11 57.41 2.32
N GLN A 39 26.86 57.45 1.88
CA GLN A 39 26.02 58.65 1.97
C GLN A 39 25.35 58.72 3.36
N ARG A 40 25.95 59.50 4.27
CA ARG A 40 25.34 59.88 5.55
C ARG A 40 24.26 60.94 5.31
N ARG A 41 23.04 60.65 5.76
CA ARG A 41 21.90 61.58 5.82
C ARG A 41 22.00 62.43 7.10
N PRO A 42 21.82 63.77 7.07
CA PRO A 42 21.79 64.59 8.27
C PRO A 42 20.42 64.51 8.99
N PRO A 43 20.36 64.75 10.32
CA PRO A 43 19.12 64.73 11.10
C PRO A 43 18.32 66.05 10.96
N PRO A 44 17.00 66.05 11.23
CA PRO A 44 16.18 67.26 11.24
C PRO A 44 16.35 68.02 12.58
N ARG A 45 16.32 69.35 12.53
CA ARG A 45 16.17 70.22 13.70
C ARG A 45 14.96 71.14 13.50
N ASP A 46 14.03 71.00 14.44
CA ASP A 46 13.26 72.00 15.18
C ASP A 46 12.83 73.30 14.48
N GLU A 47 11.52 73.48 14.34
CA GLU A 47 10.85 74.76 14.56
C GLU A 47 9.42 74.52 15.08
N ALA A 48 9.10 75.16 16.20
CA ALA A 48 7.78 75.32 16.80
C ALA A 48 7.66 76.81 17.22
N PRO A 49 6.52 77.29 17.74
CA PRO A 49 5.13 77.19 17.30
C PRO A 49 4.56 78.61 17.00
N HIS A 50 3.49 78.72 16.21
CA HIS A 50 2.68 79.95 16.17
C HIS A 50 1.25 79.66 16.64
N THR A 51 0.95 80.28 17.77
CA THR A 51 -0.36 80.44 18.41
C THR A 51 -1.30 81.27 17.54
N VAL A 52 -2.53 80.80 17.35
CA VAL A 52 -3.69 81.66 17.12
C VAL A 52 -4.80 81.16 18.05
N GLU A 53 -5.12 82.00 19.03
CA GLU A 53 -6.29 81.93 19.89
C GLU A 53 -7.58 82.20 19.10
N GLY A 54 -8.66 81.51 19.47
CA GLY A 54 -10.02 81.97 19.23
C GLY A 54 -10.88 81.03 18.40
N SER A 55 -11.66 80.17 19.07
CA SER A 55 -13.13 80.17 18.98
C SER A 55 -13.72 78.84 19.52
N VAL A 56 -14.41 78.99 20.65
CA VAL A 56 -15.59 78.26 21.14
C VAL A 56 -15.65 76.74 20.97
N ALA A 57 -15.64 76.06 22.13
CA ALA A 57 -15.95 74.66 22.32
C ALA A 57 -17.36 74.30 21.82
N GLU A 58 -17.44 73.36 20.88
CA GLU A 58 -18.66 72.64 20.53
C GLU A 58 -18.61 71.24 21.17
N PRO A 59 -19.69 70.74 21.83
CA PRO A 59 -19.64 69.46 22.52
C PRO A 59 -19.49 68.31 21.53
N ALA A 60 -18.47 67.48 21.74
CA ALA A 60 -18.22 66.28 20.96
C ALA A 60 -19.45 65.35 20.97
N ALA A 61 -19.97 65.06 19.78
CA ALA A 61 -20.92 63.97 19.58
C ALA A 61 -20.29 62.65 20.04
N PRO A 62 -21.03 61.75 20.71
CA PRO A 62 -20.50 60.45 21.12
C PRO A 62 -20.12 59.64 19.87
N PRO A 63 -19.01 58.86 19.92
CA PRO A 63 -18.60 58.05 18.77
C PRO A 63 -19.70 57.04 18.43
N PRO A 64 -20.01 56.81 17.14
CA PRO A 64 -21.00 55.82 16.76
C PRO A 64 -20.57 54.45 17.29
N GLY A 65 -21.52 53.78 17.96
CA GLY A 65 -21.34 52.48 18.57
C GLY A 65 -20.65 51.51 17.62
N ARG A 66 -19.56 50.91 18.10
CA ARG A 66 -18.90 49.76 17.48
C ARG A 66 -19.94 48.65 17.35
N ALA A 67 -20.55 48.51 16.18
CA ALA A 67 -21.36 47.36 15.84
C ALA A 67 -20.48 46.10 15.98
N PRO A 68 -20.87 45.08 16.77
CA PRO A 68 -20.20 43.79 16.75
C PRO A 68 -20.69 43.05 15.50
N GLY A 69 -20.16 43.45 14.34
CA GLY A 69 -20.58 42.95 13.04
C GLY A 69 -19.41 42.41 12.24
N SER A 70 -19.51 41.13 11.86
CA SER A 70 -18.69 40.42 10.87
C SER A 70 -17.24 40.10 11.29
N GLY A 71 -17.08 39.00 12.02
CA GLY A 71 -15.83 38.25 11.93
C GLY A 71 -15.66 37.78 10.49
N ASP A 72 -14.73 38.39 9.74
CA ASP A 72 -14.37 37.96 8.39
C ASP A 72 -14.01 36.45 8.43
N PRO A 73 -14.83 35.55 7.86
CA PRO A 73 -14.62 34.11 7.96
C PRO A 73 -13.33 33.67 7.23
N TRP A 74 -12.80 34.53 6.36
CA TRP A 74 -11.57 34.30 5.62
C TRP A 74 -10.31 34.72 6.38
N ARG A 75 -10.43 35.29 7.58
CA ARG A 75 -9.28 35.75 8.37
C ARG A 75 -8.35 34.60 8.77
N TYR A 76 -8.92 33.44 9.12
CA TYR A 76 -8.18 32.22 9.45
C TYR A 76 -7.47 31.62 8.23
N TRP A 77 -8.09 31.71 7.05
CA TRP A 77 -7.53 31.23 5.80
C TRP A 77 -6.41 32.14 5.26
N ARG A 78 -6.51 33.47 5.46
CA ARG A 78 -5.45 34.40 5.09
C ARG A 78 -4.22 34.29 5.99
N SER A 79 -4.36 33.87 7.26
CA SER A 79 -3.19 33.57 8.11
C SER A 79 -2.43 32.32 7.70
N LEU A 80 -3.06 31.41 6.94
CA LEU A 80 -2.43 30.19 6.43
C LEU A 80 -1.67 30.41 5.12
N ARG A 81 -1.70 31.62 4.53
CA ARG A 81 -0.90 31.94 3.34
C ARG A 81 0.58 31.99 3.72
N PRO A 82 1.43 31.12 3.17
CA PRO A 82 2.85 31.15 3.45
C PRO A 82 3.45 32.45 2.89
N ARG A 83 3.93 33.31 3.79
CA ARG A 83 4.65 34.55 3.42
C ARG A 83 6.10 34.29 2.99
N SER A 84 6.58 33.05 3.14
CA SER A 84 7.95 32.65 2.81
C SER A 84 7.96 31.42 1.89
N VAL A 85 8.97 31.36 1.01
CA VAL A 85 9.21 30.22 0.10
C VAL A 85 9.35 28.91 0.89
N ARG A 86 9.89 28.98 2.12
CA ARG A 86 10.02 27.83 3.03
C ARG A 86 8.68 27.34 3.57
N GLY A 87 7.76 28.24 3.92
CA GLY A 87 6.42 27.85 4.36
C GLY A 87 5.63 27.18 3.23
N ALA A 88 5.77 27.69 2.00
CA ALA A 88 5.08 27.14 0.84
C ALA A 88 5.54 25.71 0.48
N SER A 89 6.84 25.46 0.58
CA SER A 89 7.40 24.12 0.31
C SER A 89 7.05 23.10 1.40
N ALA A 90 7.03 23.50 2.68
CA ALA A 90 6.59 22.61 3.76
C ALA A 90 5.10 22.22 3.61
N LEU A 91 4.24 23.18 3.27
CA LEU A 91 2.82 22.93 3.04
C LEU A 91 2.60 22.02 1.82
N GLY A 92 3.37 22.21 0.75
CA GLY A 92 3.33 21.36 -0.44
C GLY A 92 3.74 19.91 -0.15
N LEU A 93 4.78 19.70 0.65
CA LEU A 93 5.23 18.35 1.04
C LEU A 93 4.23 17.64 1.95
N VAL A 94 3.66 18.33 2.93
CA VAL A 94 2.61 17.78 3.79
C VAL A 94 1.37 17.45 2.97
N GLY A 95 0.95 18.34 2.07
CA GLY A 95 -0.19 18.10 1.17
C GLY A 95 0.04 16.89 0.26
N ALA A 96 1.22 16.77 -0.34
CA ALA A 96 1.59 15.63 -1.17
C ALA A 96 1.63 14.33 -0.36
N ALA A 97 2.17 14.35 0.86
CA ALA A 97 2.23 13.19 1.73
C ALA A 97 0.82 12.71 2.11
N VAL A 98 -0.04 13.62 2.57
CA VAL A 98 -1.44 13.30 2.93
C VAL A 98 -2.21 12.78 1.73
N PHE A 99 -1.97 13.33 0.54
CA PHE A 99 -2.66 12.89 -0.67
C PHE A 99 -2.20 11.52 -1.17
N LEU A 100 -0.90 11.22 -1.10
CA LEU A 100 -0.34 9.94 -1.57
C LEU A 100 -0.56 8.80 -0.58
N PHE A 101 -0.67 9.11 0.72
CA PHE A 101 -0.85 8.13 1.79
C PHE A 101 -2.01 7.13 1.58
N PRO A 102 -3.25 7.53 1.19
CA PRO A 102 -4.34 6.58 0.98
C PRO A 102 -4.18 5.67 -0.25
N PHE A 103 -3.23 5.96 -1.14
CA PHE A 103 -3.03 5.22 -2.39
C PHE A 103 -1.85 4.25 -2.35
N LEU A 104 -1.30 3.98 -1.17
CA LEU A 104 -0.23 2.99 -1.01
C LEU A 104 -0.65 1.62 -1.54
N ASP A 105 0.21 1.03 -2.39
CA ASP A 105 -0.06 -0.28 -3.02
C ASP A 105 -0.27 -1.39 -1.96
N GLU A 106 0.38 -1.25 -0.80
CA GLU A 106 0.29 -2.14 0.36
C GLU A 106 -0.09 -1.33 1.62
N PRO A 107 -1.40 -1.19 1.94
CA PRO A 107 -1.84 -0.34 3.05
C PRO A 107 -1.32 -0.81 4.42
N GLY A 108 -1.02 -2.10 4.58
CA GLY A 108 -0.39 -2.66 5.79
C GLY A 108 1.09 -2.26 6.01
N ARG A 109 1.73 -1.65 5.01
CA ARG A 109 3.15 -1.25 5.03
C ARG A 109 3.37 0.26 5.06
N TRP A 110 2.35 1.03 5.46
CA TRP A 110 2.43 2.48 5.65
C TRP A 110 3.60 2.95 6.54
N TRP A 111 4.03 2.08 7.46
CA TRP A 111 5.16 2.32 8.37
C TRP A 111 6.52 2.37 7.65
N VAL A 112 6.66 1.80 6.45
CA VAL A 112 7.92 1.82 5.68
C VAL A 112 8.23 3.23 5.15
N PRO A 113 7.35 3.90 4.37
CA PRO A 113 7.59 5.28 3.94
C PRO A 113 7.58 6.26 5.12
N ALA A 114 6.70 6.06 6.12
CA ALA A 114 6.69 6.90 7.32
C ALA A 114 7.99 6.76 8.12
N GLY A 115 8.50 5.54 8.27
CA GLY A 115 9.76 5.22 8.94
C GLY A 115 10.98 5.75 8.20
N LEU A 116 10.99 5.71 6.86
CA LEU A 116 12.04 6.34 6.04
C LEU A 116 12.05 7.86 6.19
N GLY A 117 10.89 8.51 6.13
CA GLY A 117 10.77 9.96 6.32
C GLY A 117 11.22 10.39 7.72
N PHE A 118 10.69 9.73 8.75
CA PHE A 118 11.03 10.03 10.15
C PHE A 118 12.47 9.67 10.49
N GLY A 119 12.94 8.51 10.04
CA GLY A 119 14.32 8.04 10.21
C GLY A 119 15.33 8.99 9.58
N THR A 120 15.04 9.51 8.38
CA THR A 120 15.87 10.54 7.74
C THR A 120 15.89 11.83 8.55
N LEU A 121 14.75 12.26 9.10
CA LEU A 121 14.65 13.44 9.94
C LEU A 121 15.47 13.27 11.24
N LEU A 122 15.36 12.10 11.86
CA LEU A 122 16.13 11.70 13.05
C LEU A 122 17.64 11.66 12.76
N LEU A 123 18.05 11.11 11.62
CA LEU A 123 19.44 11.09 11.16
C LEU A 123 19.98 12.51 10.98
N LEU A 124 19.27 13.37 10.28
CA LEU A 124 19.71 14.74 10.01
C LEU A 124 19.81 15.58 11.31
N THR A 125 18.93 15.33 12.28
CA THR A 125 18.97 15.97 13.60
C THR A 125 20.10 15.42 14.47
N LEU A 126 20.29 14.09 14.52
CA LEU A 126 21.37 13.44 15.29
C LEU A 126 22.77 13.82 14.78
N PHE A 127 22.97 13.85 13.46
CA PHE A 127 24.26 14.25 12.88
C PHE A 127 24.48 15.77 12.84
N ARG A 128 23.55 16.57 13.40
CA ARG A 128 23.59 18.04 13.42
C ARG A 128 23.82 18.69 12.03
N LEU A 129 23.46 18.00 10.95
CA LEU A 129 23.45 18.61 9.61
C LEU A 129 22.44 19.77 9.50
N ASP A 130 21.55 19.89 10.48
CA ASP A 130 20.62 21.00 10.65
C ASP A 130 21.30 22.38 10.56
N ARG A 131 22.52 22.48 11.09
CA ARG A 131 23.31 23.72 11.08
C ARG A 131 23.93 24.01 9.71
N LEU A 132 24.25 22.97 8.94
CA LEU A 132 24.75 23.06 7.56
C LEU A 132 23.62 23.40 6.58
N LEU A 133 22.42 22.85 6.82
CA LEU A 133 21.23 23.02 5.98
C LEU A 133 20.46 24.32 6.26
N LYS A 134 20.91 25.19 7.18
CA LYS A 134 20.27 26.50 7.49
C LYS A 134 18.75 26.40 7.69
N GLY A 135 18.28 25.33 8.33
CA GLY A 135 16.87 25.07 8.61
C GLY A 135 16.05 24.43 7.47
N TRP A 136 16.69 23.85 6.45
CA TRP A 136 16.02 23.08 5.38
C TRP A 136 15.78 21.60 5.70
N THR A 137 16.23 21.13 6.85
CA THR A 137 16.11 19.74 7.33
C THR A 137 14.70 19.14 7.23
N PRO A 138 13.62 19.83 7.70
CA PRO A 138 12.27 19.27 7.57
C PRO A 138 11.82 19.13 6.10
N HIS A 139 12.35 19.95 5.19
CA HIS A 139 12.03 19.90 3.78
C HIS A 139 12.72 18.73 3.09
N VAL A 140 13.97 18.44 3.46
CA VAL A 140 14.70 17.26 2.97
C VAL A 140 14.01 15.97 3.43
N ALA A 141 13.63 15.90 4.71
CA ALA A 141 12.88 14.75 5.23
C ALA A 141 11.51 14.59 4.54
N GLY A 142 10.81 15.70 4.27
CA GLY A 142 9.57 15.67 3.49
C GLY A 142 9.77 15.22 2.05
N VAL A 143 10.85 15.62 1.37
CA VAL A 143 11.17 15.14 0.02
C VAL A 143 11.45 13.64 0.02
N VAL A 144 12.19 13.13 1.01
CA VAL A 144 12.45 11.69 1.13
C VAL A 144 11.17 10.91 1.42
N LEU A 145 10.30 11.44 2.28
CA LEU A 145 8.97 10.85 2.52
C LEU A 145 8.13 10.80 1.23
N VAL A 146 8.05 11.89 0.48
CA VAL A 146 7.32 11.94 -0.79
C VAL A 146 7.95 11.00 -1.82
N ALA A 147 9.27 10.94 -1.91
CA ALA A 147 9.95 10.00 -2.81
C ALA A 147 9.69 8.53 -2.43
N ALA A 148 9.63 8.21 -1.14
CA ALA A 148 9.27 6.88 -0.66
C ALA A 148 7.80 6.54 -0.96
N LEU A 149 6.89 7.51 -0.82
CA LEU A 149 5.48 7.36 -1.20
C LEU A 149 5.31 7.20 -2.72
N VAL A 150 6.08 7.94 -3.52
CA VAL A 150 6.13 7.78 -4.99
C VAL A 150 6.65 6.39 -5.37
N HIS A 151 7.65 5.87 -4.66
CA HIS A 151 8.13 4.50 -4.85
C HIS A 151 7.05 3.47 -4.49
N GLY A 152 6.34 3.66 -3.38
CA GLY A 152 5.27 2.76 -2.92
C GLY A 152 3.95 2.86 -3.67
N THR A 153 3.87 3.71 -4.70
CA THR A 153 2.71 3.89 -5.59
C THR A 153 3.07 3.63 -7.05
N ARG A 154 4.21 2.98 -7.31
CA ARG A 154 4.74 2.73 -8.66
C ARG A 154 3.85 1.87 -9.53
N GLN A 155 3.02 1.01 -8.94
CA GLN A 155 2.15 0.13 -9.71
C GLN A 155 1.03 0.92 -10.40
N ASN A 156 0.70 2.12 -9.90
CA ASN A 156 -0.34 2.98 -10.45
C ASN A 156 0.16 4.42 -10.68
N PRO A 157 0.76 4.72 -11.86
CA PRO A 157 1.32 6.04 -12.16
C PRO A 157 0.27 7.16 -12.20
N TRP A 158 -1.02 6.82 -12.32
CA TRP A 158 -2.12 7.78 -12.32
C TRP A 158 -2.35 8.43 -10.95
N VAL A 159 -1.86 7.81 -9.87
CA VAL A 159 -1.86 8.39 -8.52
C VAL A 159 -1.08 9.71 -8.50
N TRP A 160 0.01 9.81 -9.27
CA TRP A 160 0.79 11.04 -9.37
C TRP A 160 0.04 12.11 -10.16
N GLY A 161 -0.68 11.70 -11.21
CA GLY A 161 -1.58 12.56 -11.97
C GLY A 161 -2.67 13.17 -11.08
N LEU A 162 -3.30 12.36 -10.22
CA LEU A 162 -4.30 12.81 -9.26
C LEU A 162 -3.71 13.76 -8.22
N ALA A 163 -2.51 13.48 -7.71
CA ALA A 163 -1.82 14.35 -6.74
C ALA A 163 -1.50 15.72 -7.32
N LEU A 164 -0.99 15.76 -8.56
CA LEU A 164 -0.74 17.01 -9.28
C LEU A 164 -2.03 17.76 -9.59
N ALA A 165 -3.07 17.05 -10.05
CA ALA A 165 -4.36 17.65 -10.37
C ALA A 165 -5.03 18.26 -9.11
N ALA A 166 -5.01 17.56 -7.99
CA ALA A 166 -5.47 18.08 -6.70
C ALA A 166 -4.67 19.31 -6.27
N GLY A 167 -3.36 19.30 -6.44
CA GLY A 167 -2.51 20.47 -6.20
C GLY A 167 -2.91 21.69 -7.04
N VAL A 168 -3.21 21.49 -8.33
CA VAL A 168 -3.69 22.54 -9.25
C VAL A 168 -5.07 23.06 -8.83
N VAL A 169 -5.99 22.19 -8.42
CA VAL A 169 -7.32 22.59 -7.91
C VAL A 169 -7.20 23.44 -6.65
N VAL A 170 -6.38 23.02 -5.69
CA VAL A 170 -6.14 23.77 -4.43
C VAL A 170 -5.47 25.11 -4.73
N ALA A 171 -4.50 25.15 -5.64
CA ALA A 171 -3.87 26.39 -6.08
C ALA A 171 -4.90 27.34 -6.75
N GLY A 172 -5.75 26.80 -7.63
CA GLY A 172 -6.83 27.55 -8.28
C GLY A 172 -7.84 28.14 -7.29
N LEU A 173 -8.21 27.37 -6.26
CA LEU A 173 -9.08 27.81 -5.16
C LEU A 173 -8.44 28.91 -4.30
N LEU A 174 -7.12 28.89 -4.08
CA LEU A 174 -6.41 29.90 -3.27
C LEU A 174 -6.05 31.18 -4.05
N LEU A 175 -6.06 31.13 -5.39
CA LEU A 175 -5.71 32.22 -6.31
C LEU A 175 -6.97 32.80 -6.99
N LEU A 176 -8.00 33.12 -6.18
CA LEU A 176 -9.36 33.59 -6.54
C LEU A 176 -9.48 34.89 -7.39
N PRO A 177 -8.89 34.98 -8.60
CA PRO A 177 -9.71 35.46 -9.73
C PRO A 177 -9.57 34.62 -11.02
N ARG A 178 -8.90 33.45 -11.01
CA ARG A 178 -8.65 32.68 -12.24
C ARG A 178 -9.42 31.35 -12.29
N TRP A 179 -10.73 31.41 -12.57
CA TRP A 179 -11.60 30.24 -12.82
C TRP A 179 -11.01 29.24 -13.84
N LYS A 180 -10.19 29.73 -14.78
CA LYS A 180 -9.47 28.91 -15.75
C LYS A 180 -8.57 27.85 -15.10
N VAL A 181 -7.92 28.16 -13.97
CA VAL A 181 -7.04 27.21 -13.26
C VAL A 181 -7.85 26.10 -12.59
N LEU A 182 -9.01 26.43 -12.03
CA LEU A 182 -9.92 25.47 -11.42
C LEU A 182 -10.50 24.52 -12.48
N ALA A 183 -10.91 25.05 -13.64
CA ALA A 183 -11.41 24.24 -14.76
C ALA A 183 -10.34 23.26 -15.27
N VAL A 184 -9.10 23.72 -15.46
CA VAL A 184 -7.98 22.84 -15.86
C VAL A 184 -7.71 21.77 -14.80
N GLY A 185 -7.72 22.14 -13.51
CA GLY A 185 -7.56 21.19 -12.42
C GLY A 185 -8.65 20.11 -12.41
N MET A 186 -9.90 20.48 -12.59
CA MET A 186 -11.04 19.53 -12.66
C MET A 186 -10.90 18.57 -13.84
N VAL A 187 -10.52 19.06 -15.02
CA VAL A 187 -10.29 18.20 -16.19
C VAL A 187 -9.16 17.21 -15.94
N LEU A 188 -8.06 17.65 -15.31
CA LEU A 188 -6.96 16.77 -14.94
C LEU A 188 -7.37 15.70 -13.91
N VAL A 189 -8.23 16.05 -12.94
CA VAL A 189 -8.77 15.09 -11.97
C VAL A 189 -9.62 14.02 -12.67
N VAL A 190 -10.48 14.40 -13.62
CA VAL A 190 -11.33 13.45 -14.36
C VAL A 190 -10.49 12.50 -15.22
N LEU A 191 -9.49 13.03 -15.94
CA LEU A 191 -8.61 12.21 -16.77
C LEU A 191 -7.77 11.25 -15.93
N ALA A 192 -7.16 11.76 -14.84
CA ALA A 192 -6.35 10.93 -13.96
C ALA A 192 -7.18 9.91 -13.16
N GLY A 193 -8.41 10.28 -12.75
CA GLY A 193 -9.33 9.39 -12.06
C GLY A 193 -9.80 8.23 -12.94
N THR A 194 -10.11 8.51 -14.21
CA THR A 194 -10.47 7.48 -15.19
C THR A 194 -9.30 6.51 -15.42
N GLY A 195 -8.08 7.03 -15.64
CA GLY A 195 -6.88 6.20 -15.80
C GLY A 195 -6.57 5.35 -14.57
N TYR A 196 -6.74 5.92 -13.37
CA TYR A 196 -6.60 5.21 -12.10
C TYR A 196 -7.59 4.04 -11.98
N ALA A 197 -8.86 4.26 -12.33
CA ALA A 197 -9.90 3.23 -12.22
C ALA A 197 -9.62 2.03 -13.13
N PHE A 198 -9.27 2.28 -14.39
CA PHE A 198 -8.92 1.21 -15.35
C PHE A 198 -7.70 0.40 -14.89
N ARG A 199 -6.61 1.08 -14.52
CA ARG A 199 -5.39 0.38 -14.09
C ARG A 199 -5.61 -0.39 -12.78
N SER A 200 -6.43 0.13 -11.88
CA SER A 200 -6.77 -0.57 -10.63
C SER A 200 -7.58 -1.83 -10.86
N ALA A 201 -8.45 -1.86 -11.88
CA ALA A 201 -9.17 -3.07 -12.27
C ALA A 201 -8.22 -4.12 -12.85
N GLU A 202 -7.35 -3.71 -13.78
CA GLU A 202 -6.34 -4.58 -14.39
C GLU A 202 -5.39 -5.19 -13.33
N ILE A 203 -4.90 -4.40 -12.39
CA ILE A 203 -4.05 -4.89 -11.29
C ILE A 203 -4.79 -5.90 -10.40
N ARG A 204 -6.10 -5.76 -10.21
CA ARG A 204 -6.89 -6.73 -9.44
C ARG A 204 -7.04 -8.05 -10.19
N ASP A 205 -7.26 -7.99 -11.49
CA ASP A 205 -7.38 -9.17 -12.35
C ASP A 205 -6.04 -9.93 -12.43
N ASP A 206 -4.93 -9.21 -12.61
CA ASP A 206 -3.57 -9.79 -12.63
C ASP A 206 -3.23 -10.47 -11.30
N ARG A 207 -3.58 -9.85 -10.16
CA ARG A 207 -3.38 -10.44 -8.84
C ARG A 207 -4.25 -11.66 -8.63
N ALA A 208 -5.53 -11.63 -9.03
CA ALA A 208 -6.42 -12.78 -8.93
C ALA A 208 -5.90 -13.97 -9.78
N ALA A 209 -5.37 -13.70 -10.97
CA ALA A 209 -4.75 -14.71 -11.82
C ALA A 209 -3.46 -15.27 -11.19
N ALA A 210 -2.60 -14.41 -10.64
CA ALA A 210 -1.37 -14.83 -9.95
C ALA A 210 -1.66 -15.65 -8.69
N ASP A 211 -2.64 -15.23 -7.88
CA ASP A 211 -3.07 -15.94 -6.66
C ASP A 211 -3.68 -17.31 -7.03
N ALA A 212 -4.46 -17.38 -8.11
CA ALA A 212 -4.98 -18.64 -8.63
C ALA A 212 -3.87 -19.57 -9.11
N GLN A 213 -2.84 -19.04 -9.78
CA GLN A 213 -1.67 -19.81 -10.21
C GLN A 213 -0.82 -20.30 -9.02
N GLN A 214 -0.54 -19.44 -8.05
CA GLN A 214 0.19 -19.82 -6.84
C GLN A 214 -0.58 -20.86 -6.04
N THR A 215 -1.88 -20.68 -5.85
CA THR A 215 -2.73 -21.67 -5.17
C THR A 215 -2.76 -22.99 -5.94
N ALA A 216 -2.79 -22.96 -7.27
CA ALA A 216 -2.70 -24.17 -8.08
C ALA A 216 -1.34 -24.87 -7.92
N GLN A 217 -0.24 -24.13 -7.87
CA GLN A 217 1.11 -24.66 -7.63
C GLN A 217 1.24 -25.29 -6.24
N PHE A 218 0.79 -24.59 -5.19
CA PHE A 218 0.77 -25.13 -3.83
C PHE A 218 -0.11 -26.37 -3.75
N ARG A 219 -1.30 -26.36 -4.37
CA ARG A 219 -2.13 -27.58 -4.43
C ARG A 219 -1.37 -28.73 -5.10
N THR A 220 -0.69 -28.52 -6.23
CA THR A 220 0.03 -29.61 -6.91
C THR A 220 1.16 -30.23 -6.09
N GLU A 221 1.77 -29.46 -5.19
CA GLU A 221 2.85 -29.95 -4.31
C GLU A 221 2.30 -30.68 -3.08
N TYR A 222 1.10 -30.30 -2.63
CA TYR A 222 0.50 -30.83 -1.42
C TYR A 222 -0.85 -31.50 -1.71
N GLY A 223 -0.84 -32.83 -1.80
CA GLY A 223 -2.02 -33.68 -1.86
C GLY A 223 -1.90 -34.83 -0.88
N VAL A 224 -2.87 -35.73 -0.89
CA VAL A 224 -2.90 -36.86 0.05
C VAL A 224 -2.04 -37.99 -0.52
N PRO A 225 -1.13 -38.61 0.26
CA PRO A 225 -0.17 -39.58 -0.29
C PRO A 225 -0.80 -40.88 -0.79
N ARG A 226 -2.05 -41.17 -0.37
CA ARG A 226 -2.78 -42.38 -0.74
C ARG A 226 -4.22 -42.05 -1.12
N PRO A 227 -4.79 -42.70 -2.14
CA PRO A 227 -6.19 -42.50 -2.54
C PRO A 227 -7.18 -42.67 -1.39
N GLN A 228 -7.00 -43.70 -0.55
CA GLN A 228 -7.93 -44.00 0.54
C GLN A 228 -7.88 -42.96 1.67
N LEU A 229 -6.72 -42.34 1.88
CA LEU A 229 -6.58 -41.27 2.86
C LEU A 229 -7.33 -40.00 2.43
N ALA A 230 -7.57 -39.80 1.12
CA ALA A 230 -8.38 -38.68 0.65
C ALA A 230 -9.85 -38.87 1.03
N LEU A 231 -10.34 -40.11 0.99
CA LEU A 231 -11.70 -40.45 1.43
C LEU A 231 -11.85 -40.29 2.94
N LEU A 232 -10.89 -40.80 3.73
CA LEU A 232 -10.82 -40.57 5.18
C LEU A 232 -10.74 -39.08 5.52
N GLY A 233 -9.92 -38.33 4.78
CA GLY A 233 -9.75 -36.89 4.96
C GLY A 233 -11.03 -36.12 4.70
N LEU A 234 -11.79 -36.50 3.67
CA LEU A 234 -13.07 -35.88 3.34
C LEU A 234 -14.16 -36.24 4.36
N ASP A 235 -14.28 -37.51 4.72
CA ASP A 235 -15.29 -37.97 5.68
C ASP A 235 -15.05 -37.37 7.06
N SER A 236 -13.80 -37.41 7.57
CA SER A 236 -13.45 -36.73 8.83
C SER A 236 -13.67 -35.23 8.76
N ALA A 237 -13.39 -34.57 7.63
CA ALA A 237 -13.64 -33.14 7.48
C ALA A 237 -15.14 -32.80 7.54
N VAL A 238 -16.01 -33.63 6.98
CA VAL A 238 -17.47 -33.44 7.09
C VAL A 238 -17.95 -33.76 8.50
N VAL A 239 -17.53 -34.87 9.10
CA VAL A 239 -17.94 -35.27 10.45
C VAL A 239 -17.46 -34.26 11.52
N GLU A 240 -16.25 -33.73 11.41
CA GLU A 240 -15.66 -32.76 12.36
C GLU A 240 -16.02 -31.29 12.05
N ASN A 241 -16.76 -31.03 10.96
CA ASN A 241 -16.99 -29.67 10.44
C ASN A 241 -15.68 -28.88 10.22
N ASN A 242 -14.72 -29.49 9.54
CA ASN A 242 -13.41 -28.92 9.25
C ASN A 242 -13.26 -28.62 7.74
N PRO A 243 -13.80 -27.50 7.25
CA PRO A 243 -13.78 -27.17 5.83
C PRO A 243 -12.36 -26.97 5.29
N ALA A 244 -11.45 -26.43 6.10
CA ALA A 244 -10.06 -26.22 5.72
C ALA A 244 -9.37 -27.53 5.30
N ARG A 245 -9.73 -28.66 5.93
CA ARG A 245 -9.18 -29.96 5.55
C ARG A 245 -9.71 -30.43 4.19
N ALA A 246 -11.03 -30.47 3.98
CA ALA A 246 -11.63 -30.96 2.72
C ALA A 246 -11.35 -30.04 1.52
N CYS A 247 -11.52 -28.73 1.71
CA CYS A 247 -11.46 -27.74 0.63
C CYS A 247 -10.04 -27.50 0.12
N TRP A 248 -9.02 -27.87 0.90
CA TRP A 248 -7.63 -27.65 0.54
C TRP A 248 -7.12 -28.61 -0.55
N PHE A 249 -7.53 -29.88 -0.56
CA PHE A 249 -7.12 -30.86 -1.59
C PHE A 249 -8.20 -31.11 -2.66
N ALA A 250 -9.29 -30.34 -2.64
CA ALA A 250 -10.31 -30.33 -3.69
C ALA A 250 -9.93 -29.38 -4.83
N ARG A 251 -10.00 -29.87 -6.07
CA ARG A 251 -9.82 -29.05 -7.28
C ARG A 251 -11.09 -28.25 -7.58
N PRO A 252 -11.00 -27.14 -8.36
CA PRO A 252 -12.16 -26.31 -8.68
C PRO A 252 -13.39 -27.08 -9.19
N PRO A 253 -13.28 -28.09 -10.08
CA PRO A 253 -14.44 -28.86 -10.53
C PRO A 253 -15.15 -29.63 -9.40
N ALA A 254 -14.38 -30.19 -8.46
CA ALA A 254 -14.94 -30.86 -7.28
C ALA A 254 -15.65 -29.87 -6.34
N VAL A 255 -15.08 -28.68 -6.16
CA VAL A 255 -15.70 -27.61 -5.37
C VAL A 255 -17.02 -27.15 -6.00
N ASP A 256 -17.08 -27.03 -7.33
CA ASP A 256 -18.32 -26.66 -8.03
C ASP A 256 -19.40 -27.74 -7.91
N GLN A 257 -19.03 -29.02 -7.92
CA GLN A 257 -19.97 -30.12 -7.66
C GLN A 257 -20.49 -30.11 -6.21
N LEU A 258 -19.63 -29.85 -5.22
CA LEU A 258 -20.05 -29.69 -3.82
C LEU A 258 -21.05 -28.53 -3.67
N LYS A 259 -20.76 -27.38 -4.27
CA LYS A 259 -21.66 -26.22 -4.28
C LYS A 259 -22.99 -26.54 -4.95
N ALA A 260 -22.96 -27.22 -6.10
CA ALA A 260 -24.17 -27.60 -6.82
C ALA A 260 -25.06 -28.56 -6.01
N ALA A 261 -24.48 -29.56 -5.35
CA ALA A 261 -25.23 -30.54 -4.56
C ALA A 261 -25.77 -29.97 -3.24
N THR A 262 -25.09 -29.00 -2.65
CA THR A 262 -25.47 -28.42 -1.35
C THR A 262 -26.27 -27.12 -1.47
N GLY A 263 -26.21 -26.43 -2.61
CA GLY A 263 -26.72 -25.07 -2.79
C GLY A 263 -25.85 -24.00 -2.12
N ALA A 264 -24.62 -24.35 -1.72
CA ALA A 264 -23.72 -23.45 -1.00
C ALA A 264 -23.04 -22.41 -1.90
N PRO A 265 -22.72 -21.21 -1.37
CA PRO A 265 -21.94 -20.21 -2.11
C PRO A 265 -20.47 -20.58 -2.27
N GLY A 266 -19.91 -21.34 -1.32
CA GLY A 266 -18.50 -21.73 -1.26
C GLY A 266 -18.30 -23.16 -0.75
N CYS A 267 -17.05 -23.60 -0.75
CA CYS A 267 -16.68 -24.93 -0.28
C CYS A 267 -16.88 -25.06 1.24
N ASP A 268 -16.53 -24.03 2.00
CA ASP A 268 -16.64 -24.07 3.46
C ASP A 268 -18.08 -24.21 3.92
N GLU A 269 -19.00 -23.46 3.31
CA GLU A 269 -20.43 -23.57 3.55
C GLU A 269 -21.00 -24.91 3.07
N ALA A 270 -20.48 -25.46 1.96
CA ALA A 270 -20.89 -26.79 1.50
C ALA A 270 -20.57 -27.87 2.54
N ILE A 271 -19.36 -27.84 3.11
CA ILE A 271 -18.97 -28.78 4.18
C ILE A 271 -19.83 -28.60 5.43
N ALA A 272 -20.12 -27.36 5.83
CA ALA A 272 -20.99 -27.10 6.97
C ALA A 272 -22.43 -27.62 6.75
N ILE A 273 -22.97 -27.47 5.53
CA ILE A 273 -24.28 -28.02 5.16
C ILE A 273 -24.26 -29.55 5.19
N LEU A 274 -23.21 -30.18 4.66
CA LEU A 274 -23.06 -31.63 4.71
C LEU A 274 -22.95 -32.12 6.16
N HIS A 275 -22.14 -31.47 6.98
CA HIS A 275 -21.99 -31.77 8.41
C HIS A 275 -23.34 -31.73 9.12
N ALA A 276 -24.16 -30.70 8.87
CA ALA A 276 -25.49 -30.56 9.47
C ALA A 276 -26.48 -31.65 9.06
N ARG A 277 -26.23 -32.36 7.95
CA ARG A 277 -27.05 -33.48 7.47
C ARG A 277 -26.56 -34.85 7.99
N VAL A 278 -25.34 -34.93 8.52
CA VAL A 278 -24.77 -36.16 9.07
C VAL A 278 -25.33 -36.42 10.47
N PRO A 279 -25.72 -37.68 10.82
CA PRO A 279 -26.17 -38.01 12.16
C PRO A 279 -25.13 -37.69 13.24
N ALA A 280 -25.59 -37.20 14.39
CA ALA A 280 -24.70 -36.94 15.52
C ALA A 280 -23.99 -38.22 15.98
N GLY A 281 -22.67 -38.16 16.12
CA GLY A 281 -21.85 -39.32 16.48
C GLY A 281 -21.61 -40.32 15.35
N ALA A 282 -21.80 -39.89 14.09
CA ALA A 282 -21.41 -40.69 12.93
C ALA A 282 -19.95 -41.15 13.02
N ASP A 283 -19.73 -42.43 12.76
CA ASP A 283 -18.39 -43.00 12.69
C ASP A 283 -17.67 -42.50 11.43
N VAL A 284 -16.40 -42.13 11.60
CA VAL A 284 -15.51 -41.84 10.48
C VAL A 284 -15.08 -43.15 9.84
N THR A 285 -15.13 -43.18 8.52
CA THR A 285 -14.76 -44.32 7.68
C THR A 285 -13.34 -44.77 7.99
N ALA A 286 -13.17 -46.05 8.30
CA ALA A 286 -11.84 -46.61 8.51
C ALA A 286 -11.10 -46.74 7.16
N PRO A 287 -9.78 -46.44 7.10
CA PRO A 287 -8.99 -46.71 5.91
C PRO A 287 -9.00 -48.21 5.62
N ASP A 288 -9.25 -48.57 4.36
CA ASP A 288 -9.09 -49.95 3.91
C ASP A 288 -7.59 -50.34 4.03
N ARG A 289 -7.30 -51.61 4.30
CA ARG A 289 -5.92 -52.11 4.36
C ARG A 289 -5.43 -52.63 3.02
N LYS A 290 -6.25 -52.53 1.97
CA LYS A 290 -5.88 -52.93 0.62
C LYS A 290 -4.71 -52.09 0.09
N PRO A 291 -3.80 -52.71 -0.70
CA PRO A 291 -2.78 -51.97 -1.42
C PRO A 291 -3.39 -50.88 -2.29
N ASP A 292 -2.77 -49.72 -2.32
CA ASP A 292 -3.19 -48.65 -3.22
C ASP A 292 -2.91 -49.05 -4.68
N PRO A 293 -3.80 -48.69 -5.61
CA PRO A 293 -3.55 -48.91 -7.02
C PRO A 293 -2.36 -48.06 -7.49
N ASP A 294 -1.55 -48.61 -8.39
CA ASP A 294 -0.54 -47.82 -9.08
C ASP A 294 -1.22 -46.96 -10.15
N VAL A 295 -1.05 -45.65 -10.06
CA VAL A 295 -1.74 -44.65 -10.89
C VAL A 295 -0.69 -43.74 -11.47
N GLU A 296 -0.62 -43.59 -12.79
CA GLU A 296 0.36 -42.71 -13.43
C GLU A 296 0.17 -41.23 -13.07
N PRO A 297 1.22 -40.39 -13.05
CA PRO A 297 1.08 -38.95 -12.85
C PRO A 297 0.10 -38.32 -13.85
N GLY A 298 -0.88 -37.55 -13.35
CA GLY A 298 -1.94 -36.96 -14.16
C GLY A 298 -3.12 -37.91 -14.44
N ALA A 299 -2.99 -39.22 -14.22
CA ALA A 299 -4.10 -40.16 -14.31
C ALA A 299 -5.04 -40.05 -13.10
N SER A 300 -6.26 -40.52 -13.28
CA SER A 300 -7.29 -40.54 -12.24
C SER A 300 -7.61 -41.96 -11.76
N VAL A 301 -8.02 -42.05 -10.51
CA VAL A 301 -8.56 -43.25 -9.88
C VAL A 301 -9.84 -42.88 -9.14
N THR A 302 -10.83 -43.77 -9.20
CA THR A 302 -12.09 -43.58 -8.48
C THR A 302 -12.08 -44.44 -7.22
N VAL A 303 -12.41 -43.83 -6.09
CA VAL A 303 -12.58 -44.52 -4.80
C VAL A 303 -14.06 -44.52 -4.45
N ASP A 304 -14.56 -45.69 -4.09
CA ASP A 304 -15.95 -45.84 -3.67
C ASP A 304 -16.15 -45.29 -2.25
N GLY A 305 -17.02 -44.28 -2.13
CA GLY A 305 -17.43 -43.68 -0.88
C GLY A 305 -18.91 -43.82 -0.60
N CYS A 306 -19.65 -44.63 -1.35
CA CYS A 306 -21.11 -44.70 -1.23
C CYS A 306 -21.61 -45.19 0.12
N ALA A 307 -20.81 -45.97 0.83
CA ALA A 307 -21.12 -46.45 2.17
C ALA A 307 -20.83 -45.42 3.29
N THR A 308 -20.19 -44.29 2.98
CA THR A 308 -19.80 -43.29 3.97
C THR A 308 -20.97 -42.42 4.42
N THR A 309 -20.86 -41.84 5.62
CA THR A 309 -21.94 -41.02 6.19
C THR A 309 -22.12 -39.70 5.42
N TRP A 310 -21.02 -39.08 4.97
CA TRP A 310 -21.10 -37.87 4.15
C TRP A 310 -21.76 -38.13 2.79
N ALA A 311 -21.47 -39.25 2.11
CA ALA A 311 -22.09 -39.57 0.82
C ALA A 311 -23.60 -39.75 0.94
N GLN A 312 -24.05 -40.43 2.00
CA GLN A 312 -25.49 -40.59 2.29
C GLN A 312 -26.18 -39.25 2.58
N ALA A 313 -25.47 -38.31 3.20
CA ALA A 313 -25.96 -36.96 3.49
C ALA A 313 -25.92 -36.00 2.29
N ALA A 314 -24.99 -36.23 1.36
CA ALA A 314 -24.73 -35.39 0.21
C ALA A 314 -25.71 -35.59 -0.94
N GLY A 315 -26.28 -36.80 -1.05
CA GLY A 315 -27.17 -37.20 -2.15
C GLY A 315 -26.47 -38.09 -3.18
N PRO A 316 -27.20 -38.57 -4.20
CA PRO A 316 -26.73 -39.61 -5.10
C PRO A 316 -25.51 -39.21 -5.92
N ASP A 317 -25.31 -37.92 -6.21
CA ASP A 317 -24.31 -37.43 -7.15
C ASP A 317 -22.88 -37.34 -6.58
N LEU A 318 -22.73 -37.42 -5.25
CA LEU A 318 -21.46 -37.20 -4.56
C LEU A 318 -20.85 -38.48 -3.96
N GLY A 319 -21.33 -39.65 -4.37
CA GLY A 319 -20.98 -40.93 -3.75
C GLY A 319 -19.57 -41.47 -3.97
N ARG A 320 -19.05 -41.32 -5.19
CA ARG A 320 -17.73 -41.82 -5.60
C ARG A 320 -16.77 -40.66 -5.75
N VAL A 321 -15.57 -40.79 -5.20
CA VAL A 321 -14.56 -39.74 -5.22
C VAL A 321 -13.58 -40.02 -6.36
N VAL A 322 -13.50 -39.10 -7.32
CA VAL A 322 -12.52 -39.14 -8.40
C VAL A 322 -11.27 -38.39 -7.93
N LEU A 323 -10.16 -39.11 -7.86
CA LEU A 323 -8.87 -38.60 -7.43
C LEU A 323 -7.93 -38.53 -8.62
N THR A 324 -7.16 -37.46 -8.76
CA THR A 324 -6.11 -37.34 -9.78
C THR A 324 -4.75 -37.32 -9.10
N ARG A 325 -3.81 -38.12 -9.59
CA ARG A 325 -2.41 -38.07 -9.13
C ARG A 325 -1.76 -36.80 -9.68
N THR A 326 -1.17 -36.02 -8.79
CA THR A 326 -0.38 -34.83 -9.14
C THR A 326 0.96 -35.21 -9.78
N PRO A 327 1.59 -34.32 -10.57
CA PRO A 327 2.90 -34.56 -11.16
C PRO A 327 4.06 -34.39 -10.16
N ALA A 328 3.79 -34.31 -8.85
CA ALA A 328 4.82 -34.13 -7.83
C ALA A 328 5.77 -35.34 -7.72
N ALA A 329 6.99 -35.10 -7.25
CA ALA A 329 8.01 -36.13 -7.06
C ALA A 329 7.57 -37.23 -6.07
N THR A 330 6.81 -36.85 -5.03
CA THR A 330 6.10 -37.78 -4.16
C THR A 330 4.67 -37.97 -4.66
N PRO A 331 4.16 -39.22 -4.71
CA PRO A 331 2.78 -39.46 -5.15
C PRO A 331 1.81 -38.74 -4.21
N ALA A 332 1.05 -37.82 -4.76
CA ALA A 332 0.04 -37.05 -4.05
C ALA A 332 -1.24 -36.99 -4.90
N PHE A 333 -2.38 -37.24 -4.26
CA PHE A 333 -3.70 -37.30 -4.88
C PHE A 333 -4.56 -36.11 -4.45
N GLN A 334 -5.35 -35.60 -5.38
CA GLN A 334 -6.32 -34.53 -5.15
C GLN A 334 -7.70 -34.96 -5.60
N ILE A 335 -8.76 -34.46 -4.95
CA ILE A 335 -10.13 -34.68 -5.43
C ILE A 335 -10.34 -33.83 -6.69
N SER A 336 -10.45 -34.48 -7.83
CA SER A 336 -10.74 -33.84 -9.11
C SER A 336 -12.23 -33.77 -9.41
N GLY A 337 -13.03 -34.64 -8.78
CA GLY A 337 -14.48 -34.59 -8.86
C GLY A 337 -15.15 -35.69 -8.04
N PHE A 338 -16.45 -35.75 -8.20
CA PHE A 338 -17.35 -36.73 -7.63
C PHE A 338 -18.18 -37.37 -8.73
N GLY A 339 -18.64 -38.59 -8.46
CA GLY A 339 -19.54 -39.34 -9.31
C GLY A 339 -20.64 -40.01 -8.48
N PRO A 340 -21.69 -40.52 -9.15
CA PRO A 340 -22.84 -41.03 -8.45
C PRO A 340 -22.56 -42.37 -7.74
N CYS A 341 -23.34 -42.62 -6.69
CA CYS A 341 -23.71 -43.98 -6.30
C CYS A 341 -24.70 -44.54 -7.33
#